data_AF-A0A290MGA1-F1
#
_entry.id   AF-A0A290MGA1-F1
#
_cell.length_a   1.000
_cell.length_b   1.000
_cell.length_c   1.000
_cell.angle_alpha   90.00
_cell.angle_beta   90.00
_cell.angle_gamma   90.00
#
_symmetry.space_group_name_H-M   'P 1'
#
loop_
_entity.id
_entity.type
_entity.pdbx_description
1 polymer ?
#
loop_
_entity_poly.entity_id
_entity_poly.type
_entity_poly.pdbx_seq_one_letter_code
_entity_poly.pdbx_strand_id
1 'polypeptide(L)' 'MSWAAPLRLALSLGLPPEAFWRLSLTEWRALTQGPDAPCLNRAGLKDLIARYPDEETAP' A
#
# COMPACT_ATOMS: atom_id res chain seq x y z
N MET A 1 -0.47 -23.12 11.24
CA MET A 1 0.11 -21.83 10.78
C MET A 1 0.28 -20.90 11.97
N SER A 2 1.39 -20.18 12.08
CA SER A 2 1.65 -19.27 13.22
C SER A 2 1.17 -17.85 12.93
N TRP A 3 0.30 -17.31 13.78
CA TRP A 3 -0.17 -15.92 13.72
C TRP A 3 0.89 -14.89 14.08
N ALA A 4 2.05 -15.32 14.61
CA ALA A 4 3.12 -14.42 15.01
C ALA A 4 3.73 -13.64 13.83
N ALA A 5 3.80 -14.24 12.64
CA ALA A 5 4.36 -13.57 11.46
C ALA A 5 3.45 -12.45 10.92
N PRO A 6 2.14 -12.67 10.70
CA PRO A 6 1.18 -11.59 10.40
C PRO A 6 1.18 -10.47 11.43
N LEU A 7 1.20 -10.81 12.73
CA LEU A 7 1.20 -9.80 13.79
C LEU A 7 2.45 -8.91 13.76
N ARG A 8 3.64 -9.49 13.50
CA ARG A 8 4.88 -8.70 13.33
C ARG A 8 4.84 -7.80 12.11
N LEU A 9 4.25 -8.28 11.00
CA LEU A 9 4.07 -7.45 9.80
C LEU A 9 3.11 -6.28 10.08
N ALA A 10 2.01 -6.52 10.79
CA ALA A 10 1.10 -5.46 11.21
C ALA A 10 1.80 -4.36 12.01
N LEU A 11 2.68 -4.74 12.96
CA LEU A 11 3.49 -3.80 13.71
C LEU A 11 4.42 -2.97 12.81
N SER A 12 5.06 -3.57 11.80
CA SER A 12 5.89 -2.82 10.84
C SER A 12 5.11 -1.86 9.94
N LEU A 13 3.80 -2.11 9.76
CA LEU A 13 2.87 -1.22 9.06
C LEU A 13 2.26 -0.14 9.99
N GLY A 14 2.62 -0.12 11.27
CA GLY A 14 2.10 0.83 12.26
C GLY A 14 0.72 0.47 12.83
N LEU A 15 0.24 -0.75 12.62
CA LEU A 15 -1.03 -1.22 13.18
C LEU A 15 -0.83 -1.75 14.61
N PRO A 16 -1.55 -1.25 15.62
CA PRO A 16 -1.52 -1.84 16.95
C PRO A 16 -2.19 -3.23 16.94
N PRO A 17 -1.84 -4.13 17.89
CA PRO A 17 -2.37 -5.50 17.91
C PRO A 17 -3.90 -5.58 17.91
N GLU A 18 -4.59 -4.68 18.61
CA GLU A 18 -6.05 -4.64 18.64
C GLU A 18 -6.66 -4.32 17.26
N ALA A 19 -6.06 -3.38 16.51
CA ALA A 19 -6.51 -3.06 15.16
C ALA A 19 -6.33 -4.26 14.23
N PHE A 20 -5.21 -4.99 14.33
CA PHE A 20 -4.97 -6.21 13.56
C PHE A 20 -6.07 -7.25 13.78
N TRP A 21 -6.48 -7.52 15.03
CA TRP A 21 -7.53 -8.50 15.32
C TRP A 21 -8.94 -8.09 14.88
N ARG A 22 -9.16 -6.79 14.65
CA ARG A 22 -10.42 -6.28 14.11
C ARG A 22 -10.52 -6.36 12.58
N LEU A 23 -9.39 -6.53 11.89
CA LEU A 23 -9.39 -6.65 10.44
C LEU A 23 -10.03 -7.96 9.99
N SER A 24 -10.82 -7.87 8.93
CA SER A 24 -11.19 -9.03 8.13
C SER A 24 -9.99 -9.55 7.33
N LEU A 25 -10.06 -10.81 6.89
CA LEU A 25 -9.03 -11.40 6.03
C LEU A 25 -8.87 -10.65 4.69
N THR A 26 -9.96 -10.06 4.17
CA THR A 26 -9.93 -9.28 2.93
C THR A 26 -9.13 -7.99 3.12
N GLU A 27 -9.37 -7.28 4.22
CA GLU A 27 -8.62 -6.05 4.53
C GLU A 27 -7.14 -6.36 4.80
N TRP A 28 -6.87 -7.44 5.54
CA TRP A 28 -5.50 -7.87 5.76
C TRP A 28 -4.76 -8.19 4.45
N ARG A 29 -5.43 -8.89 3.51
CA ARG A 29 -4.86 -9.15 2.18
C ARG A 29 -4.65 -7.86 1.38
N ALA A 30 -5.59 -6.92 1.42
CA ALA A 30 -5.43 -5.65 0.71
C ALA A 30 -4.20 -4.86 1.17
N LEU A 31 -3.82 -4.97 2.45
CA LEU A 31 -2.64 -4.29 3.01
C LEU A 31 -1.30 -5.01 2.75
N THR A 32 -1.34 -6.34 2.56
CA THR A 32 -0.11 -7.15 2.63
C THR A 32 0.16 -7.97 1.39
N GLN A 33 -0.85 -8.23 0.56
CA GLN A 33 -0.66 -8.93 -0.69
C GLN A 33 0.10 -8.00 -1.64
N GLY A 34 1.20 -8.53 -2.19
CA GLY A 34 1.90 -7.85 -3.27
C GLY A 34 0.97 -7.65 -4.46
N PRO A 35 1.22 -6.64 -5.29
CA PRO A 35 0.42 -6.40 -6.48
C PRO A 35 0.50 -7.62 -7.41
N ASP A 36 -0.62 -8.02 -7.99
CA ASP A 36 -0.65 -9.09 -9.01
C ASP A 36 -0.01 -8.62 -10.34
N ALA A 37 0.16 -7.30 -10.51
CA ALA A 37 0.75 -6.65 -11.66
C ALA A 37 2.03 -5.87 -11.28
N PRO A 38 2.91 -5.55 -12.24
CA PRO A 38 4.08 -4.73 -11.97
C PRO A 38 3.66 -3.38 -11.37
N CYS A 39 4.15 -3.07 -10.16
CA CYS A 39 3.98 -1.75 -9.57
C CYS A 39 4.68 -0.70 -10.44
N LEU A 40 4.03 0.46 -10.57
CA LEU A 40 4.64 1.63 -11.19
C LEU A 40 5.92 2.00 -10.41
N ASN A 41 7.07 1.90 -11.08
CA ASN A 41 8.34 2.29 -10.47
C ASN A 41 8.49 3.83 -10.52
N ARG A 42 9.52 4.33 -9.84
CA ARG A 42 9.75 5.79 -9.77
C ARG A 42 10.06 6.42 -11.13
N ALA A 43 10.62 5.66 -12.09
CA ALA A 43 10.86 6.15 -13.44
C ALA A 43 9.55 6.29 -14.21
N GLY A 44 8.69 5.27 -14.18
CA GLY A 44 7.36 5.31 -14.82
C GLY A 44 6.47 6.40 -14.23
N LEU A 45 6.56 6.68 -12.93
CA LEU A 45 5.87 7.82 -12.33
C LEU A 45 6.35 9.15 -12.92
N LYS A 46 7.67 9.33 -13.11
CA LYS A 46 8.22 10.54 -13.74
C LYS A 46 7.76 10.68 -15.19
N ASP A 47 7.68 9.58 -15.94
CA ASP A 47 7.20 9.59 -17.32
C ASP A 47 5.73 10.03 -17.39
N LEU A 48 4.90 9.59 -16.43
CA LEU A 48 3.50 10.03 -16.34
C LEU A 48 3.39 11.51 -16.01
N ILE A 49 4.17 12.01 -15.03
CA ILE A 49 4.19 13.44 -14.68
C ILE A 49 4.58 14.29 -15.90
N ALA A 50 5.59 13.86 -16.66
CA ALA A 50 6.02 14.57 -17.87
C ALA A 50 4.96 14.52 -19.00
N ARG A 51 4.21 13.41 -19.10
CA ARG A 51 3.17 13.22 -20.11
C ARG A 51 1.89 13.98 -19.82
N TYR A 52 1.56 14.15 -18.54
CA TYR A 52 0.35 14.82 -18.07
C TYR A 52 0.73 15.91 -17.06
N PRO A 53 1.33 17.02 -17.51
CA PRO A 53 1.67 18.13 -16.61
C PRO A 53 0.39 18.76 -16.04
N ASP A 54 0.45 19.17 -14.77
CA ASP A 54 -0.65 19.89 -14.13
C ASP A 54 -0.93 21.20 -14.88
N GLU A 55 -2.21 21.54 -15.05
CA GLU A 55 -2.58 22.83 -15.62
C GLU A 55 -2.37 23.95 -14.60
N GLU A 56 -1.71 25.03 -15.03
CA GLU A 56 -1.57 26.23 -14.20
C GLU A 56 -2.96 26.86 -14.04
N THR A 57 -3.53 26.74 -12.84
CA THR A 57 -4.80 27.42 -12.53
C THR A 57 -4.48 28.91 -12.40
N ALA A 58 -4.74 29.68 -13.47
CA ALA A 58 -4.59 31.12 -13.45
C ALA A 58 -5.42 31.73 -12.30
N PRO A 59 -4.90 32.76 -11.61
CA PRO A 59 -5.53 33.35 -10.42
C PRO A 59 -6.87 34.02 -10.70
#